data_AF-A0A415EHS2-F1
#
_entry.id   AF-A0A415EHS2-F1
#
_cell.length_a   1.000
_cell.length_b   1.000
_cell.length_c   1.000
_cell.angle_alpha   90.00
_cell.angle_beta   90.00
_cell.angle_gamma   90.00
#
_symmetry.space_group_name_H-M   'P 1'
#
loop_
_entity.id
_entity.type
_entity.pdbx_description
1 polymer ?
#
loop_
_entity_poly.entity_id
_entity_poly.type
_entity_poly.pdbx_seq_one_letter_code
_entity_poly.pdbx_strand_id
1 'polypeptide(L)'
;MALLVCVGYSGVMVPATAYAAESIGYVDLNTVFAHHPDFASARAAMNLEQQKAQKEFQEKAPSLDDNGKRALDNTLTEQIAKREQDLFNPIRKKILDAVHKVAKEKGIDVVLTSSAVVEGGTDMTNDVLKAVGAK
;
A
#
# COMPACT_ATOMS: atom_id res chain seq x y z
N MET A 1 -21.79 52.47 -55.49
CA MET A 1 -20.81 51.53 -56.06
C MET A 1 -19.51 51.74 -55.31
N ALA A 2 -18.94 50.79 -54.58
CA ALA A 2 -19.00 49.34 -54.71
C ALA A 2 -19.19 48.66 -53.35
N LEU A 3 -20.04 47.63 -53.34
CA LEU A 3 -20.03 46.57 -52.35
C LEU A 3 -18.64 45.92 -52.33
N LEU A 4 -18.08 45.69 -51.15
CA LEU A 4 -17.09 44.62 -50.96
C LEU A 4 -17.66 43.67 -49.91
N VAL A 5 -18.21 42.57 -50.42
CA VAL A 5 -18.75 41.44 -49.67
C VAL A 5 -17.57 40.69 -49.07
N CYS A 6 -17.35 40.81 -47.77
CA CYS A 6 -16.50 39.86 -47.05
C CYS A 6 -17.30 38.57 -46.84
N VAL A 7 -17.10 37.64 -47.77
CA VAL A 7 -17.57 36.26 -47.72
C VAL A 7 -17.12 35.61 -46.42
N GLY A 8 -18.06 34.96 -45.75
CA GLY A 8 -17.88 34.35 -44.44
C GLY A 8 -16.82 33.26 -44.40
N TYR A 9 -16.05 33.27 -43.32
CA TYR A 9 -15.44 32.07 -42.77
C TYR A 9 -15.87 32.01 -41.31
N SER A 10 -17.09 31.53 -41.09
CA SER A 10 -17.51 31.00 -39.78
C SER A 10 -16.73 29.69 -39.55
N GLY A 11 -15.44 29.85 -39.25
CA GLY A 11 -14.61 28.76 -38.74
C GLY A 11 -15.26 28.29 -37.45
N VAL A 12 -15.85 27.10 -37.50
CA VAL A 12 -16.34 26.41 -36.31
C VAL A 12 -15.11 26.21 -35.43
N MET A 13 -14.96 27.01 -34.37
CA MET A 13 -14.03 26.67 -33.29
C MET A 13 -14.53 25.37 -32.71
N VAL A 14 -13.91 24.26 -33.10
CA VAL A 14 -14.04 23.00 -32.38
C VAL A 14 -13.41 23.29 -31.02
N PRO A 15 -14.16 23.26 -29.90
CA PRO A 15 -13.56 23.40 -28.59
C PRO A 15 -12.56 22.24 -28.46
N ALA A 16 -11.27 22.56 -28.41
CA ALA A 16 -10.26 21.62 -27.98
C ALA A 16 -10.63 21.25 -26.55
N THR A 17 -11.23 20.07 -26.36
CA THR A 17 -11.42 19.50 -25.04
C THR A 17 -10.03 19.25 -24.48
N ALA A 18 -9.54 20.17 -23.66
CA ALA A 18 -8.33 19.97 -22.90
C ALA A 18 -8.60 18.80 -21.97
N TYR A 19 -8.00 17.64 -22.27
CA TYR A 19 -7.88 16.58 -21.29
C TYR A 19 -7.00 17.13 -20.17
N ALA A 20 -7.54 17.22 -18.95
CA ALA A 20 -6.72 17.47 -17.79
C ALA A 20 -5.68 16.35 -17.73
N ALA A 21 -4.40 16.70 -17.69
CA ALA A 21 -3.36 15.71 -17.47
C ALA A 21 -3.60 15.07 -16.10
N GLU A 22 -3.82 13.76 -16.06
CA GLU A 22 -3.92 13.01 -14.80
C GLU A 22 -2.62 13.20 -14.03
N SER A 23 -2.73 13.56 -12.75
CA SER A 23 -1.54 13.73 -11.93
C SER A 23 -1.15 12.41 -11.27
N ILE A 24 0.10 12.00 -11.53
CA ILE A 24 0.66 10.74 -11.02
C ILE A 24 1.47 11.05 -9.76
N GLY A 25 1.14 10.39 -8.67
CA GLY A 25 1.95 10.36 -7.46
C GLY A 25 2.58 8.99 -7.24
N TYR A 26 3.57 8.92 -6.36
CA TYR A 26 4.11 7.65 -5.91
C TYR A 26 4.44 7.64 -4.43
N VAL A 27 4.46 6.44 -3.86
CA VAL A 27 4.75 6.20 -2.45
C VAL A 27 5.68 5.01 -2.30
N ASP A 28 6.70 5.15 -1.46
CA ASP A 28 7.47 4.02 -0.97
C ASP A 28 6.73 3.34 0.19
N LEU A 29 5.93 2.33 -0.15
CA LEU A 29 5.17 1.56 0.84
C LEU A 29 6.07 0.80 1.81
N ASN A 30 7.28 0.40 1.40
CA ASN A 30 8.20 -0.32 2.29
C ASN A 30 8.70 0.62 3.40
N THR A 31 9.09 1.83 3.02
CA THR A 31 9.50 2.89 3.96
C THR A 31 8.35 3.25 4.89
N VAL A 32 7.15 3.50 4.37
CA VAL A 32 5.97 3.83 5.20
C VAL A 32 5.64 2.70 6.17
N PHE A 33 5.65 1.45 5.70
CA PHE A 33 5.34 0.29 6.53
C PHE A 33 6.37 0.09 7.65
N ALA A 34 7.66 0.22 7.34
CA ALA A 34 8.74 0.06 8.32
C ALA A 34 8.75 1.15 9.41
N HIS A 35 8.29 2.36 9.09
CA HIS A 35 8.23 3.49 10.02
C HIS A 35 6.85 3.68 10.67
N HIS A 36 5.88 2.83 10.33
CA HIS A 36 4.56 2.89 10.97
C HIS A 36 4.71 2.65 12.49
N PRO A 37 4.04 3.44 13.36
CA PRO A 37 4.25 3.38 14.80
C PRO A 37 3.96 2.00 15.42
N ASP A 38 2.99 1.27 14.86
CA ASP A 38 2.62 -0.07 15.32
C ASP A 38 3.55 -1.19 14.78
N PHE A 39 4.49 -0.90 13.88
CA PHE A 39 5.29 -1.95 13.21
C PHE A 39 6.23 -2.69 14.17
N ALA A 40 6.92 -1.95 15.04
CA ALA A 40 7.86 -2.55 16.00
C ALA A 40 7.16 -3.50 16.98
N SER A 41 5.98 -3.12 17.48
CA SER A 41 5.20 -3.96 18.40
C SER A 41 4.61 -5.19 17.69
N ALA A 42 4.09 -5.03 16.47
CA ALA A 42 3.63 -6.15 15.64
C ALA A 42 4.77 -7.15 15.37
N ARG A 43 5.97 -6.67 15.03
CA ARG A 43 7.15 -7.53 14.81
C ARG A 43 7.57 -8.27 16.08
N ALA A 44 7.59 -7.59 17.23
CA ALA A 44 7.87 -8.24 18.50
C ALA A 44 6.83 -9.33 18.85
N ALA A 45 5.55 -9.06 18.61
CA ALA A 45 4.48 -10.02 18.82
C ALA A 45 4.59 -11.23 17.89
N MET A 46 4.99 -11.05 16.63
CA MET A 46 5.26 -12.17 15.72
C MET A 46 6.46 -13.01 16.13
N ASN A 47 7.56 -12.38 16.54
CA ASN A 47 8.74 -13.10 17.02
C ASN A 47 8.39 -13.96 18.26
N LEU A 48 7.50 -13.47 19.13
CA LEU A 48 7.02 -14.22 20.26
C LEU A 48 6.16 -15.42 19.83
N GLU A 49 5.29 -15.25 18.84
CA GLU A 49 4.45 -16.33 18.31
C GLU A 49 5.30 -17.46 17.71
N GLN A 50 6.32 -17.11 16.92
CA GLN A 50 7.25 -18.09 16.36
C GLN A 50 8.01 -18.86 17.44
N GLN A 51 8.45 -18.18 18.50
CA GLN A 51 9.10 -18.84 19.64
C GLN A 51 8.15 -19.78 20.39
N LYS A 52 6.87 -19.41 20.54
CA LYS A 52 5.86 -20.28 21.15
C LYS A 52 5.59 -21.51 20.30
N ALA A 53 5.38 -21.34 19.00
CA ALA A 53 5.18 -22.45 18.07
C ALA A 53 6.39 -23.40 18.07
N GLN A 54 7.61 -22.87 18.07
CA GLN A 54 8.82 -23.68 18.15
C GLN A 54 8.90 -24.50 19.45
N LYS A 55 8.56 -23.90 20.59
CA LYS A 55 8.51 -24.61 21.88
C LYS A 55 7.42 -25.67 21.90
N GLU A 56 6.23 -25.33 21.41
CA GLU A 56 5.10 -26.26 21.34
C GLU A 56 5.43 -27.48 20.47
N PHE A 57 6.10 -27.27 19.34
CA PHE A 57 6.59 -28.37 18.52
C PHE A 57 7.59 -29.25 19.29
N GLN A 58 8.58 -28.64 19.95
CA GLN A 58 9.60 -29.38 20.71
C GLN A 58 9.00 -30.20 21.87
N GLU A 59 7.98 -29.66 22.53
CA GLU A 59 7.32 -30.32 23.66
C GLU A 59 6.38 -31.45 23.21
N LYS A 60 5.64 -31.26 22.12
CA LYS A 60 4.61 -32.21 21.68
C LYS A 60 5.10 -33.21 20.64
N ALA A 61 6.04 -32.85 19.76
CA ALA A 61 6.51 -33.76 18.71
C ALA A 61 7.10 -35.10 19.22
N PRO A 62 7.82 -35.18 20.35
CA PRO A 62 8.36 -36.44 20.84
C PRO A 62 7.31 -37.49 21.21
N SER A 63 6.09 -37.07 21.53
CA SER A 63 4.98 -37.98 21.87
C SER A 63 4.10 -38.36 20.67
N LEU A 64 4.41 -37.85 19.47
CA LEU A 64 3.65 -38.06 18.25
C LEU A 64 4.37 -39.00 17.27
N ASP A 65 3.59 -39.72 16.48
CA ASP A 65 4.06 -40.42 15.29
C ASP A 65 4.30 -39.44 14.12
N ASP A 66 4.74 -39.93 12.97
CA ASP A 66 5.08 -39.08 11.82
C ASP A 66 3.86 -38.35 11.24
N ASN A 67 2.67 -38.93 11.36
CA ASN A 67 1.43 -38.26 10.95
C ASN A 67 1.09 -37.13 11.92
N GLY A 68 1.16 -37.39 13.23
CA GLY A 68 0.91 -36.40 14.27
C GLY A 68 1.90 -35.23 14.20
N LYS A 69 3.19 -35.50 13.96
CA LYS A 69 4.21 -34.45 13.77
C LYS A 69 3.88 -33.53 12.59
N ARG A 70 3.49 -34.12 11.44
CA ARG A 70 3.06 -33.34 10.26
C ARG A 70 1.81 -32.52 10.53
N ALA A 71 0.82 -33.09 11.22
CA ALA A 71 -0.41 -32.37 11.59
C ALA A 71 -0.13 -31.21 12.55
N LEU A 72 0.77 -31.41 13.53
CA LEU A 72 1.21 -30.37 14.44
C LEU A 72 1.95 -29.25 13.71
N ASP A 73 2.87 -29.58 12.80
CA ASP A 73 3.61 -28.62 11.99
C ASP A 73 2.68 -27.74 11.14
N ASN A 74 1.71 -28.36 10.46
CA ASN A 74 0.69 -27.65 9.69
C ASN A 74 -0.13 -26.69 10.57
N THR A 75 -0.58 -27.17 11.73
CA THR A 75 -1.38 -26.36 12.68
C THR A 75 -0.60 -25.15 13.17
N LEU A 76 0.66 -25.33 13.54
CA LEU A 76 1.52 -24.24 14.00
C LEU A 76 1.83 -23.24 12.88
N THR A 77 2.03 -23.72 11.66
CA THR A 77 2.21 -22.88 10.48
C THR A 77 0.97 -22.02 10.21
N GLU A 78 -0.23 -22.61 10.26
CA GLU A 78 -1.50 -21.89 10.12
C GLU A 78 -1.70 -20.85 11.22
N GLN A 79 -1.36 -21.19 12.47
CA GLN A 79 -1.42 -20.27 13.60
C GLN A 79 -0.50 -19.05 13.40
N ILE A 80 0.74 -19.28 12.96
CA ILE A 80 1.68 -18.20 12.65
C ILE A 80 1.14 -17.33 11.52
N ALA A 81 0.65 -17.92 10.43
CA ALA A 81 0.12 -17.19 9.28
C ALA A 81 -1.10 -16.33 9.68
N LYS A 82 -2.02 -16.88 10.48
CA LYS A 82 -3.17 -16.14 11.01
C LYS A 82 -2.71 -14.98 11.90
N ARG A 83 -1.75 -15.23 12.80
CA ARG A 83 -1.22 -14.20 13.69
C ARG A 83 -0.55 -13.07 12.91
N GLU A 84 0.15 -13.40 11.83
CA GLU A 84 0.77 -12.41 10.95
C GLU A 84 -0.30 -11.51 10.29
N GLN A 85 -1.36 -12.12 9.76
CA GLN A 85 -2.48 -11.38 9.18
C GLN A 85 -3.16 -10.45 10.20
N ASP A 86 -3.46 -10.96 11.39
CA ASP A 86 -4.12 -10.19 12.46
C ASP A 86 -3.29 -8.98 12.89
N LEU A 87 -1.96 -9.12 12.92
CA LEU A 87 -1.06 -8.03 13.33
C LEU A 87 -0.80 -7.02 12.21
N PHE A 88 -0.59 -7.47 10.97
CA PHE A 88 -0.12 -6.60 9.89
C PHE A 88 -1.22 -6.09 8.96
N ASN A 89 -2.35 -6.79 8.80
CA ASN A 89 -3.44 -6.29 7.96
C ASN A 89 -4.01 -4.94 8.44
N PRO A 90 -4.20 -4.70 9.75
CA PRO A 90 -4.62 -3.38 10.23
C PRO A 90 -3.62 -2.27 9.87
N ILE A 91 -2.31 -2.56 9.94
CA ILE A 91 -1.24 -1.62 9.57
C ILE A 91 -1.33 -1.32 8.06
N ARG A 92 -1.42 -2.36 7.21
CA ARG A 92 -1.59 -2.19 5.76
C ARG A 92 -2.82 -1.34 5.44
N LYS A 93 -3.94 -1.59 6.11
CA LYS A 93 -5.17 -0.83 5.91
C LYS A 93 -4.99 0.65 6.28
N LYS A 94 -4.41 0.95 7.45
CA LYS A 94 -4.14 2.33 7.88
C LYS A 94 -3.26 3.07 6.87
N ILE A 95 -2.25 2.40 6.32
CA ILE A 95 -1.36 2.97 5.30
C ILE A 95 -2.14 3.27 4.01
N LEU A 96 -2.95 2.33 3.51
CA LEU A 96 -3.75 2.55 2.31
C LEU A 96 -4.78 3.68 2.49
N ASP A 97 -5.42 3.76 3.66
CA ASP A 97 -6.34 4.84 3.99
C ASP A 97 -5.61 6.20 4.00
N ALA A 98 -4.37 6.24 4.53
CA ALA A 98 -3.54 7.45 4.54
C ALA A 98 -3.06 7.86 3.13
N VAL A 99 -2.65 6.89 2.30
CA VAL A 99 -2.32 7.13 0.88
C VAL A 99 -3.52 7.75 0.16
N HIS A 100 -4.70 7.15 0.31
CA HIS A 100 -5.91 7.66 -0.33
C HIS A 100 -6.25 9.09 0.12
N LYS A 101 -6.13 9.38 1.41
CA LYS A 101 -6.35 10.72 1.95
C LYS A 101 -5.37 11.75 1.37
N VAL A 102 -4.07 11.45 1.40
CA VAL A 102 -3.02 12.36 0.90
C VAL A 102 -3.15 12.59 -0.60
N ALA A 103 -3.46 11.55 -1.38
CA ALA A 103 -3.69 11.67 -2.81
C ALA A 103 -4.87 12.61 -3.10
N LYS A 104 -6.00 12.44 -2.41
CA LYS A 104 -7.17 13.30 -2.54
C LYS A 104 -6.88 14.77 -2.17
N GLU A 105 -6.14 15.00 -1.09
CA GLU A 105 -5.75 16.36 -0.65
C GLU A 105 -4.84 17.07 -1.66
N LYS A 106 -4.04 16.31 -2.42
CA LYS A 106 -3.10 16.83 -3.43
C LYS A 106 -3.65 16.83 -4.86
N GLY A 107 -4.86 16.31 -5.09
CA GLY A 107 -5.42 16.16 -6.44
C GLY A 107 -4.68 15.14 -7.30
N ILE A 108 -4.17 14.07 -6.69
CA ILE A 108 -3.49 12.95 -7.36
C ILE A 108 -4.48 11.85 -7.70
N ASP A 109 -4.59 11.55 -8.99
CA ASP A 109 -5.57 10.61 -9.54
C ASP A 109 -5.06 9.17 -9.50
N VAL A 110 -3.75 8.99 -9.71
CA VAL A 110 -3.09 7.68 -9.76
C VAL A 110 -1.91 7.68 -8.81
N VAL A 111 -1.84 6.67 -7.94
CA VAL A 111 -0.70 6.45 -7.05
C VAL A 111 -0.03 5.14 -7.39
N LEU A 112 1.27 5.20 -7.69
CA LEU A 112 2.12 4.05 -7.94
C LEU A 112 3.02 3.76 -6.74
N THR A 113 3.54 2.53 -6.66
CA THR A 113 4.66 2.26 -5.75
C THR A 113 5.95 2.85 -6.34
N SER A 114 6.86 3.31 -5.49
CA SER A 114 8.15 3.89 -5.94
C SER A 114 8.93 2.94 -6.86
N SER A 115 8.82 1.63 -6.65
CA SER A 115 9.47 0.59 -7.48
C SER A 115 9.01 0.56 -8.94
N ALA A 116 7.86 1.14 -9.26
CA ALA A 116 7.30 1.19 -10.61
C ALA A 116 7.59 2.53 -11.33
N VAL A 117 8.22 3.49 -10.65
CA VAL A 117 8.50 4.83 -11.18
C VAL A 117 9.99 4.98 -11.46
N VAL A 118 10.33 5.34 -12.70
CA VAL A 118 11.71 5.61 -13.12
C VAL A 118 12.01 7.12 -13.11
N GLU A 119 11.08 7.94 -13.61
CA GLU A 119 11.20 9.40 -13.66
C GLU A 119 9.82 10.06 -13.66
N GLY A 120 9.74 11.29 -13.12
CA GLY A 120 8.51 12.06 -13.02
C GLY A 120 7.65 11.72 -11.81
N GLY A 121 6.39 12.12 -11.85
CA GLY A 121 5.43 11.96 -10.75
C GLY A 121 5.76 12.79 -9.50
N THR A 122 4.85 12.77 -8.54
CA THR A 122 5.02 13.46 -7.25
C THR A 122 5.23 12.45 -6.13
N ASP A 123 6.38 12.51 -5.45
CA ASP A 123 6.60 11.73 -4.24
C ASP A 123 5.69 12.22 -3.11
N MET A 124 4.90 11.33 -2.53
CA MET A 124 4.06 11.60 -1.36
C MET A 124 4.48 10.80 -0.12
N THR A 125 5.62 10.10 -0.16
CA THR A 125 6.09 9.22 0.93
C THR A 125 6.15 9.94 2.27
N ASN A 126 6.75 11.14 2.32
CA ASN A 126 6.84 11.93 3.55
C ASN A 126 5.48 12.38 4.09
N ASP A 127 4.53 12.67 3.20
CA ASP A 127 3.19 13.10 3.61
C ASP A 127 2.37 11.92 4.17
N VAL A 128 2.50 10.74 3.54
CA VAL A 128 1.90 9.51 4.04
C VAL A 128 2.52 9.09 5.37
N LEU A 129 3.85 9.18 5.53
CA LEU A 129 4.55 8.95 6.81
C LEU A 129 3.96 9.80 7.94
N LYS A 130 3.78 11.10 7.69
CA LYS A 130 3.12 12.01 8.66
C LYS A 130 1.68 11.59 8.93
N ALA A 131 0.93 11.23 7.90
CA ALA A 131 -0.47 10.85 8.02
C ALA A 131 -0.68 9.56 8.84
N VAL A 132 0.27 8.62 8.80
CA VAL A 132 0.24 7.40 9.64
C VAL A 132 0.85 7.59 11.03
N GLY A 133 1.32 8.79 11.35
CA GLY A 133 1.94 9.10 12.65
C GLY A 133 3.33 8.51 12.82
N ALA A 134 4.07 8.29 11.72
CA ALA A 134 5.49 7.95 11.78
C ALA A 134 6.27 9.08 12.48
N LYS A 135 7.24 8.72 13.31
CA LYS A 135 8.15 9.64 14.02
C LYS A 135 9.47 9.76 13.30
#